data_AF-A0A399WHL9-F1
#
_entry.id   AF-A0A399WHL9-F1
#
_cell.length_a   1.000
_cell.length_b   1.000
_cell.length_c   1.000
_cell.angle_alpha   90.00
_cell.angle_beta   90.00
_cell.angle_gamma   90.00
#
_symmetry.space_group_name_H-M   'P 1'
#
loop_
_entity.id
_entity.type
_entity.pdbx_description
1 polymer ?
#
loop_
_entity_poly.entity_id
_entity_poly.type
_entity_poly.pdbx_seq_one_letter_code
_entity_poly.pdbx_strand_id
1 'polypeptide(L)' 'MKVTKTGDKYKIEITDLDKTDTFEGHANGDVIEFTRKGKVETIKAATAEETGMKWLQGEKNCVVITKGSEGYCRN' A
#
# COMPACT_ATOMS: atom_id res chain seq x y z
N MET A 1 0.41 -8.20 -1.01
CA MET A 1 1.29 -7.04 -0.76
C MET A 1 1.64 -6.94 0.73
N LYS A 2 2.85 -6.50 1.06
CA LYS A 2 3.32 -6.25 2.43
C LYS A 2 4.00 -4.88 2.47
N VAL A 3 3.65 -4.06 3.45
CA VAL A 3 4.34 -2.80 3.73
C VAL A 3 4.99 -2.91 5.10
N THR A 4 6.29 -2.68 5.16
CA THR A 4 7.06 -2.73 6.42
C THR A 4 7.75 -1.39 6.60
N LYS A 5 7.55 -0.74 7.75
CA LYS A 5 8.30 0.47 8.09
C LYS A 5 9.73 0.09 8.49
N THR A 6 10.72 0.69 7.83
CA THR A 6 12.15 0.49 8.08
C THR A 6 12.79 1.84 8.38
N GLY A 7 12.82 2.23 9.66
CA GLY A 7 13.25 3.57 10.07
C GLY A 7 12.33 4.66 9.52
N ASP A 8 12.90 5.60 8.77
CA ASP A 8 12.20 6.70 8.10
C ASP A 8 11.64 6.34 6.70
N LYS A 9 11.93 5.13 6.22
CA LYS A 9 11.46 4.61 4.93
C LYS A 9 10.44 3.49 5.10
N TYR A 10 9.82 3.11 3.98
CA TYR A 10 8.89 2.01 3.88
C TYR A 10 9.36 1.01 2.83
N LYS A 11 9.46 -0.26 3.20
CA LYS A 11 9.69 -1.37 2.27
C LYS A 11 8.33 -1.91 1.83
N ILE A 12 8.07 -1.87 0.53
CA ILE A 12 6.81 -2.29 -0.09
C ILE A 12 7.09 -3.52 -0.93
N GLU A 13 6.58 -4.66 -0.50
CA GLU A 13 6.74 -5.95 -1.20
C GLU A 13 5.41 -6.29 -1.89
N ILE A 14 5.41 -6.28 -3.21
CA ILE A 14 4.26 -6.64 -4.04
C ILE A 14 4.55 -8.03 -4.61
N THR A 15 3.81 -9.01 -4.12
CA THR A 15 3.84 -10.38 -4.64
C THR A 15 2.68 -10.54 -5.61
N ASP A 16 3.02 -10.69 -6.89
CA ASP A 16 2.12 -11.13 -7.96
C ASP A 16 2.18 -12.67 -8.07
N LEU A 17 1.48 -13.27 -9.04
CA LEU A 17 1.41 -14.73 -9.23
C LEU A 17 2.78 -15.38 -9.49
N ASP A 18 3.69 -14.67 -10.17
CA ASP A 18 4.98 -15.21 -10.61
C ASP A 18 6.19 -14.69 -9.82
N LYS A 19 6.07 -13.52 -9.19
CA LYS A 19 7.23 -12.86 -8.55
C LYS A 19 6.85 -11.91 -7.42
N THR A 20 7.81 -11.73 -6.52
CA THR A 20 7.76 -10.67 -5.51
C THR A 20 8.69 -9.54 -5.93
N ASP A 21 8.11 -8.40 -6.28
CA ASP A 21 8.86 -7.16 -6.48
C ASP A 21 8.92 -6.38 -5.15
N THR A 22 10.07 -5.79 -4.85
CA THR A 22 10.26 -4.93 -3.69
C THR A 22 10.52 -3.50 -4.14
N PHE A 23 9.83 -2.55 -3.52
CA PHE A 23 9.97 -1.12 -3.74
C PHE A 23 10.31 -0.42 -2.42
N GLU A 24 11.12 0.63 -2.51
CA GLU A 24 11.33 1.56 -1.41
C GLU A 24 10.38 2.75 -1.58
N GLY A 25 9.61 3.03 -0.54
CA GLY A 25 8.79 4.21 -0.41
C GLY A 25 9.27 5.09 0.74
N HIS A 26 8.86 6.35 0.71
CA HIS A 26 9.12 7.32 1.77
C HIS A 26 7.81 7.96 2.22
N ALA A 27 7.70 8.30 3.50
CA ALA A 27 6.55 9.08 3.96
C ALA A 27 6.60 10.48 3.33
N ASN A 28 5.52 10.84 2.66
CA ASN A 28 5.25 12.16 2.13
C ASN A 28 3.91 12.64 2.71
N GLY A 29 3.96 13.30 3.87
CA GLY A 29 2.76 13.66 4.64
C GLY A 29 1.99 12.42 5.12
N ASP A 30 0.72 12.32 4.73
CA ASP A 30 -0.18 11.21 5.10
C ASP A 30 -0.12 10.01 4.12
N VAL A 31 0.77 10.06 3.13
CA VAL A 31 0.97 8.99 2.13
C VAL A 31 2.41 8.49 2.11
N ILE A 32 2.63 7.30 1.57
CA ILE A 32 3.94 6.75 1.27
C ILE A 32 4.12 6.83 -0.23
N GLU A 33 5.08 7.62 -0.70
CA GLU A 33 5.37 7.77 -2.12
C GLU A 33 6.50 6.82 -2.54
N PHE A 34 6.28 6.08 -3.62
CA PHE A 34 7.23 5.08 -4.13
C PHE A 34 7.17 5.02 -5.67
N THR A 35 8.29 4.65 -6.29
CA THR A 35 8.35 4.55 -7.76
C THR A 35 8.22 3.09 -8.21
N ARG A 36 7.17 2.78 -8.96
CA ARG A 36 6.94 1.47 -9.56
C ARG A 36 6.99 1.57 -11.07
N LYS A 37 7.91 0.83 -11.72
CA LYS A 37 8.05 0.80 -13.19
C LYS A 37 8.21 2.20 -13.82
N GLY A 38 8.91 3.12 -13.15
CA GLY A 38 9.11 4.50 -13.60
C GLY A 38 7.91 5.44 -13.40
N LYS A 39 6.83 4.97 -12.75
CA LYS A 39 5.70 5.80 -12.32
C LYS A 39 5.77 6.03 -10.81
N VAL A 40 5.53 7.27 -10.40
CA VAL A 40 5.35 7.60 -8.98
C VAL A 40 3.95 7.17 -8.57
N GLU A 41 3.88 6.30 -7.57
CA GLU A 41 2.65 5.84 -6.94
C GLU A 41 2.65 6.22 -5.46
N THR A 42 1.46 6.35 -4.89
CA THR A 42 1.30 6.74 -3.48
C THR A 42 0.44 5.73 -2.74
N ILE A 43 0.90 5.27 -1.59
CA ILE A 43 0.16 4.38 -0.69
C ILE A 43 -0.38 5.21 0.46
N LYS A 44 -1.70 5.29 0.59
CA LYS A 44 -2.35 5.91 1.75
C LYS A 44 -2.84 4.84 2.71
N ALA A 45 -2.63 5.04 4.02
CA ALA A 45 -3.36 4.26 5.01
C ALA A 45 -4.87 4.56 4.87
N ALA A 46 -5.68 3.51 4.82
CA ALA A 46 -7.12 3.60 4.64
C ALA A 46 -7.79 2.55 5.52
N THR A 47 -9.08 2.70 5.78
CA THR A 47 -9.88 1.63 6.38
C THR A 47 -10.53 0.78 5.28
N ALA A 48 -10.97 -0.43 5.61
CA ALA A 48 -11.73 -1.28 4.68
C ALA A 48 -12.98 -0.59 4.11
N GLU A 49 -13.54 0.38 4.84
CA GLU A 49 -14.67 1.21 4.40
C GLU A 49 -14.25 2.22 3.33
N GLU A 50 -13.07 2.85 3.48
CA GLU A 50 -12.53 3.79 2.51
C GLU A 50 -12.00 3.11 1.23
N THR A 51 -11.61 1.84 1.29
CA THR A 51 -11.16 1.07 0.12
C THR A 51 -12.32 0.53 -0.72
N GLY A 52 -13.57 0.65 -0.24
CA GLY A 52 -14.74 0.05 -0.88
C GLY A 52 -14.82 -1.47 -0.72
N MET A 53 -13.90 -2.09 0.05
CA MET A 53 -13.92 -3.51 0.36
C MET A 53 -14.88 -3.79 1.52
N LYS A 54 -16.19 -3.68 1.22
CA LYS A 54 -17.31 -3.95 2.16
C LYS A 54 -17.24 -5.33 2.86
N TRP A 55 -16.46 -6.25 2.32
CA TRP A 55 -16.29 -7.63 2.79
C TRP A 55 -15.13 -7.81 3.78
N LEU A 56 -14.35 -6.75 4.05
CA LEU A 56 -13.25 -6.72 5.02
C LEU A 56 -13.61 -5.83 6.24
N GLN A 57 -14.88 -5.82 6.62
CA GLN A 57 -15.37 -5.10 7.80
C GLN A 57 -14.64 -5.59 9.06
N GLY A 58 -13.77 -4.73 9.62
CA GLY A 58 -13.04 -4.98 10.87
C GLY A 58 -11.52 -4.84 10.75
N GLU A 59 -10.95 -4.92 9.55
CA GLU A 59 -9.51 -4.78 9.34
C GLU A 59 -9.12 -3.29 9.27
N LYS A 60 -8.36 -2.85 10.29
CA LYS A 60 -7.84 -1.47 10.38
C LYS A 60 -6.53 -1.28 9.61
N ASN A 61 -5.93 -2.36 9.12
CA ASN A 61 -4.65 -2.35 8.42
C ASN A 61 -4.87 -2.42 6.90
N CYS A 62 -5.64 -1.49 6.36
CA CYS A 62 -5.80 -1.36 4.92
C CYS A 62 -4.95 -0.21 4.37
N VAL A 63 -4.57 -0.35 3.11
CA VAL A 63 -3.85 0.67 2.35
C VAL A 63 -4.43 0.78 0.95
N VAL A 64 -4.41 1.98 0.38
CA VAL A 64 -4.82 2.24 -1.01
C VAL A 64 -3.63 2.73 -1.79
N ILE A 65 -3.29 2.04 -2.87
CA ILE A 65 -2.33 2.52 -3.88
C ILE A 65 -3.10 3.38 -4.87
N THR A 66 -2.83 4.69 -4.84
CA THR A 66 -3.39 5.73 -5.70
C THR A 66 -4.93 5.81 -5.59
N LYS A 67 -5.49 7.01 -5.35
CA LYS A 67 -6.94 7.19 -5.09
C LYS A 67 -7.81 6.43 -6.11
N GLY A 68 -8.41 5.32 -5.68
CA GLY A 68 -9.44 4.59 -6.41
C GLY A 68 -8.98 3.45 -7.33
N SER A 69 -7.69 3.10 -7.39
CA SER A 69 -7.20 2.06 -8.30
C SER A 69 -7.04 0.69 -7.63
N GLU A 70 -6.35 0.62 -6.49
CA GLU A 70 -6.01 -0.67 -5.87
C GLU A 70 -5.98 -0.57 -4.33
N GLY A 71 -6.82 -1.36 -3.66
CA GLY A 71 -6.88 -1.46 -2.19
C GLY A 71 -6.29 -2.79 -1.71
N TYR A 72 -5.47 -2.75 -0.67
CA TYR A 72 -4.89 -3.92 -0.01
C TYR A 72 -5.19 -3.86 1.48
N CYS A 73 -5.93 -4.82 2.02
CA CYS A 73 -6.04 -5.03 3.46
C CYS A 73 -5.15 -6.20 3.88
N ARG A 74 -4.50 -6.05 5.02
CA ARG A 74 -3.67 -7.09 5.62
C ARG A 74 -4.23 -7.42 6.99
N ASN A 75 -4.66 -8.68 7.15
CA ASN A 75 -4.98 -9.26 8.46
C ASN A 75 -3.71 -9.47 9.29
#